data_AF-G9PG08-F1
#
_entry.id   AF-G9PG08-F1
#
_cell.length_a   1.000
_cell.length_b   1.000
_cell.length_c   1.000
_cell.angle_alpha   90.00
_cell.angle_beta   90.00
_cell.angle_gamma   90.00
#
_symmetry.space_group_name_H-M   'P 1'
#
loop_
_entity.id
_entity.type
_entity.pdbx_description
1 polymer ?
#
loop_
_entity_poly.entity_id
_entity_poly.type
_entity_poly.pdbx_seq_one_letter_code
_entity_poly.pdbx_strand_id
1 'polypeptide(L)'
;MGNGADQDIDTFKTVALQVVTATVGAMLIALVLTALINWLTRKSASCSTGFIVAAALNGLIWFGDGISGNHLTFNSPLTMNALVAGRFYGVSNTAFAFGAVGAMIALLAWADWLKSRYSLRASLLAVSGVGLLLVIVDAAPFLGADFGGALALIPTLGVALVKLSGRSLRPRILAFLGFISAGLLSGVAILEWLLRGENSTHLGRFGGQLLDGTFLATIGKKFKALVGPFIDANGQVGLMVLKIVVALVVVSLVVVVWLWLYHATRRQGVPGVYRLQLDTLTVLLLLEVGLNDSGASMAVYSLFLLVPLACLMSLELPAKPDTETAVAD
;
A
#
# COMPACT_ATOMS: atom_id res chain seq x y z
N MET A 1 -16.99 -21.02 -44.57
CA MET A 1 -16.74 -21.32 -43.14
C MET A 1 -15.25 -21.22 -42.76
N GLY A 2 -14.45 -20.34 -43.40
CA GLY A 2 -12.99 -20.25 -43.17
C GLY A 2 -12.44 -18.91 -42.65
N ASN A 3 -13.19 -17.80 -42.74
CA ASN A 3 -12.64 -16.47 -42.41
C ASN A 3 -12.53 -16.14 -40.91
N GLY A 4 -13.31 -16.79 -40.04
CA GLY A 4 -13.33 -16.45 -38.62
C GLY A 4 -12.10 -16.94 -37.86
N ALA A 5 -11.59 -18.14 -38.18
CA ALA A 5 -10.46 -18.73 -37.49
C ALA A 5 -9.13 -18.02 -37.83
N ASP A 6 -8.92 -17.64 -39.09
CA ASP A 6 -7.72 -16.88 -39.50
C ASP A 6 -7.73 -15.45 -38.94
N GLN A 7 -8.90 -14.78 -38.90
CA GLN A 7 -9.03 -13.47 -38.24
C GLN A 7 -8.75 -13.54 -36.73
N ASP A 8 -9.23 -14.57 -36.03
CA ASP A 8 -8.96 -14.74 -34.60
C ASP A 8 -7.48 -15.05 -34.33
N ILE A 9 -6.83 -15.85 -35.19
CA ILE A 9 -5.40 -16.17 -35.06
C ILE A 9 -4.53 -14.93 -35.30
N ASP A 10 -4.86 -14.12 -36.30
CA ASP A 10 -4.11 -12.89 -36.60
C ASP A 10 -4.34 -11.82 -35.52
N THR A 11 -5.55 -11.71 -34.98
CA THR A 11 -5.85 -10.84 -33.85
C THR A 11 -5.07 -11.27 -32.61
N PHE A 12 -5.05 -12.58 -32.30
CA PHE A 12 -4.30 -13.12 -31.16
C PHE A 12 -2.79 -12.86 -31.29
N LYS A 13 -2.20 -13.08 -32.47
CA LYS A 13 -0.77 -12.79 -32.71
C LYS A 13 -0.47 -11.31 -32.55
N THR A 14 -1.37 -10.44 -33.02
CA THR A 14 -1.20 -8.99 -32.92
C THR A 14 -1.25 -8.52 -31.47
N VAL A 15 -2.21 -9.03 -30.69
CA VAL A 15 -2.32 -8.75 -29.24
C VAL A 15 -1.11 -9.31 -28.49
N ALA A 16 -0.68 -10.54 -28.78
CA ALA A 16 0.50 -11.14 -28.17
C ALA A 16 1.77 -10.30 -28.45
N LEU A 17 1.95 -9.84 -29.68
CA LEU A 17 3.08 -8.98 -30.06
C LEU A 17 3.02 -7.62 -29.35
N GLN A 18 1.84 -7.01 -29.23
CA GLN A 18 1.65 -5.78 -28.47
C GLN A 18 1.97 -5.95 -26.98
N VAL A 19 1.52 -7.04 -26.37
CA VAL A 19 1.83 -7.34 -24.96
C VAL A 19 3.33 -7.55 -24.78
N VAL A 20 3.97 -8.34 -25.64
CA VAL A 20 5.43 -8.58 -25.56
C VAL A 20 6.21 -7.29 -25.74
N THR A 21 5.90 -6.49 -26.76
CA THR A 21 6.61 -5.22 -27.03
C THR A 21 6.41 -4.20 -25.91
N ALA A 22 5.19 -4.06 -25.38
CA ALA A 22 4.93 -3.21 -24.22
C ALA A 22 5.67 -3.68 -22.97
N THR A 23 5.72 -5.00 -22.73
CA THR A 23 6.42 -5.58 -21.58
C THR A 23 7.93 -5.35 -21.67
N VAL A 24 8.52 -5.59 -22.84
CA VAL A 24 9.95 -5.33 -23.09
C VAL A 24 10.26 -3.84 -22.96
N GLY A 25 9.41 -2.97 -23.49
CA GLY A 25 9.53 -1.52 -23.33
C GLY A 25 9.52 -1.10 -21.86
N ALA A 26 8.57 -1.61 -21.07
CA ALA A 26 8.49 -1.35 -19.64
C ALA A 26 9.74 -1.85 -18.88
N MET A 27 10.25 -3.04 -19.23
CA MET A 27 11.49 -3.58 -18.64
C MET A 27 12.70 -2.69 -18.97
N LEU A 28 12.81 -2.19 -20.20
CA LEU A 28 13.89 -1.28 -20.59
C LEU A 28 13.82 0.06 -19.85
N ILE A 29 12.63 0.65 -19.74
CA ILE A 29 12.41 1.88 -18.98
C ILE A 29 12.78 1.66 -17.50
N ALA A 30 12.33 0.56 -16.89
CA ALA A 30 12.67 0.21 -15.52
C ALA A 30 14.19 0.03 -15.33
N LEU A 31 14.88 -0.59 -16.29
CA LEU A 31 16.32 -0.78 -16.26
C LEU A 31 17.08 0.56 -16.37
N VAL A 32 16.66 1.45 -17.28
CA VAL A 32 17.23 2.79 -17.43
C VAL A 32 17.00 3.62 -16.17
N LEU A 33 15.78 3.61 -15.61
CA LEU A 33 15.48 4.29 -14.35
C LEU A 33 16.33 3.75 -13.21
N THR A 34 16.47 2.44 -13.09
CA THR A 34 17.31 1.81 -12.07
C THR A 34 18.78 2.21 -12.23
N ALA A 35 19.30 2.21 -13.46
CA ALA A 35 20.66 2.63 -13.76
C ALA A 35 20.87 4.12 -13.44
N LEU A 36 19.89 4.98 -13.74
CA LEU A 36 19.92 6.41 -13.46
C LEU A 36 19.87 6.68 -11.95
N ILE A 37 18.94 6.05 -11.22
CA ILE A 37 18.84 6.15 -9.76
C ILE A 37 20.17 5.73 -9.15
N ASN A 38 20.68 4.56 -9.54
CA ASN A 38 21.95 4.06 -9.03
C ASN A 38 23.08 5.05 -9.34
N TRP A 39 23.17 5.58 -10.56
CA TRP A 39 24.16 6.59 -10.96
C TRP A 39 24.07 7.87 -10.13
N LEU A 40 22.86 8.42 -9.92
CA LEU A 40 22.63 9.60 -9.08
C LEU A 40 22.99 9.34 -7.60
N THR A 41 22.75 8.11 -7.12
CA THR A 41 23.05 7.73 -5.73
C THR A 41 24.46 7.18 -5.55
N ARG A 42 25.28 7.05 -6.60
CA ARG A 42 26.67 6.52 -6.53
C ARG A 42 27.51 7.25 -5.49
N LYS A 43 27.34 8.57 -5.36
CA LYS A 43 28.09 9.39 -4.40
C LYS A 43 27.68 9.14 -2.94
N SER A 44 26.51 8.56 -2.70
CA SER A 44 25.95 8.35 -1.35
C SER A 44 26.28 6.98 -0.76
N ALA A 45 27.01 6.12 -1.49
CA ALA A 45 27.62 4.84 -1.07
C ALA A 45 26.74 3.79 -0.35
N SER A 46 25.45 4.04 -0.08
CA SER A 46 24.55 3.12 0.62
C SER A 46 23.37 2.72 -0.25
N CYS A 47 23.17 1.40 -0.41
CA CYS A 47 22.07 0.77 -1.15
C CYS A 47 20.70 1.30 -0.71
N SER A 48 20.56 1.58 0.60
CA SER A 48 19.39 2.22 1.20
C SER A 48 18.95 3.52 0.52
N THR A 49 19.90 4.38 0.11
CA THR A 49 19.55 5.70 -0.46
C THR A 49 18.91 5.54 -1.84
N GLY A 50 19.42 4.64 -2.67
CA GLY A 50 18.84 4.34 -3.98
C GLY A 50 17.42 3.77 -3.85
N PHE A 51 17.20 2.88 -2.89
CA PHE A 51 15.87 2.32 -2.63
C PHE A 51 14.87 3.37 -2.13
N ILE A 52 15.29 4.28 -1.24
CA ILE A 52 14.43 5.38 -0.76
C ILE A 52 14.00 6.28 -1.93
N VAL A 53 14.93 6.60 -2.85
CA VAL A 53 14.61 7.40 -4.04
C VAL A 53 13.64 6.66 -4.96
N ALA A 54 13.84 5.36 -5.18
CA ALA A 54 12.92 4.53 -5.97
C ALA A 54 11.51 4.47 -5.34
N ALA A 55 11.43 4.31 -4.01
CA ALA A 55 10.17 4.32 -3.27
C ALA A 55 9.47 5.69 -3.34
N ALA A 56 10.22 6.78 -3.25
CA ALA A 56 9.70 8.14 -3.40
C ALA A 56 9.15 8.39 -4.81
N LEU A 57 9.90 8.00 -5.85
CA LEU A 57 9.46 8.09 -7.23
C LEU A 57 8.22 7.25 -7.49
N ASN A 58 8.16 6.03 -6.94
CA ASN A 58 6.97 5.20 -7.02
C ASN A 58 5.76 5.91 -6.40
N GLY A 59 5.88 6.40 -5.16
CA GLY A 59 4.81 7.17 -4.51
C GLY A 59 4.35 8.36 -5.36
N LEU A 60 5.30 9.14 -5.89
CA LEU A 60 5.02 10.30 -6.72
C LEU A 60 4.32 9.94 -8.04
N ILE A 61 4.73 8.85 -8.70
CA ILE A 61 4.12 8.39 -9.95
C ILE A 61 2.67 7.97 -9.71
N TRP A 62 2.40 7.18 -8.66
CA TRP A 62 1.04 6.70 -8.39
C TRP A 62 0.07 7.79 -7.94
N PHE A 63 0.50 8.64 -7.00
CA PHE A 63 -0.33 9.78 -6.57
C PHE A 63 -0.43 10.84 -7.68
N GLY A 64 0.66 11.09 -8.41
CA GLY A 64 0.68 12.04 -9.52
C GLY A 64 -0.21 11.62 -10.69
N ASP A 65 -0.20 10.33 -11.04
CA ASP A 65 -1.12 9.77 -12.04
C ASP A 65 -2.57 9.91 -11.57
N GLY A 66 -2.84 9.55 -10.31
CA GLY A 66 -4.17 9.70 -9.67
C GLY A 66 -4.72 11.13 -9.76
N ILE A 67 -3.88 12.12 -9.47
CA ILE A 67 -4.24 13.55 -9.54
C ILE A 67 -4.42 14.01 -10.99
N SER A 68 -3.57 13.54 -11.92
CA SER A 68 -3.61 13.98 -13.32
C SER A 68 -4.75 13.37 -14.14
N GLY A 69 -5.45 12.37 -13.61
CA GLY A 69 -6.61 11.75 -14.27
C GLY A 69 -6.42 10.29 -14.66
N ASN A 70 -5.51 9.56 -14.00
CA ASN A 70 -5.26 8.12 -14.20
C ASN A 70 -4.77 7.73 -15.60
N HIS A 71 -3.98 8.56 -16.26
CA HIS A 71 -3.53 8.29 -17.63
C HIS A 71 -2.65 7.03 -17.77
N LEU A 72 -1.88 6.68 -16.74
CA LEU A 72 -0.99 5.52 -16.72
C LEU A 72 -1.69 4.27 -16.15
N THR A 73 -2.62 4.46 -15.21
CA THR A 73 -3.30 3.37 -14.51
C THR A 73 -4.58 2.91 -15.21
N PHE A 74 -5.15 3.73 -16.10
CA PHE A 74 -6.31 3.37 -16.88
C PHE A 74 -5.98 2.27 -17.93
N ASN A 75 -6.68 1.15 -17.86
CA ASN A 75 -6.45 -0.06 -18.68
C ASN A 75 -5.07 -0.70 -18.54
N SER A 76 -4.36 -0.44 -17.44
CA SER A 76 -3.09 -1.11 -17.19
C SER A 76 -3.32 -2.55 -16.67
N PRO A 77 -2.52 -3.55 -17.10
CA PRO A 77 -2.72 -4.96 -16.77
C PRO A 77 -2.75 -5.28 -15.27
N LEU A 78 -2.12 -4.43 -14.47
CA LEU A 78 -1.98 -4.62 -13.02
C LEU A 78 -3.01 -3.82 -12.21
N THR A 79 -3.80 -2.96 -12.84
CA THR A 79 -4.60 -1.94 -12.15
C THR A 79 -6.02 -1.82 -12.72
N MET A 80 -6.44 -0.62 -13.13
CA MET A 80 -7.83 -0.32 -13.39
C MET A 80 -8.24 -0.88 -14.75
N ASN A 81 -9.16 -1.85 -14.75
CA ASN A 81 -9.75 -2.37 -15.98
C ASN A 81 -11.10 -1.70 -16.24
N ALA A 82 -11.28 -1.10 -17.43
CA ALA A 82 -12.52 -0.45 -17.84
C ALA A 82 -13.76 -1.37 -17.78
N LEU A 83 -13.57 -2.68 -17.83
CA LEU A 83 -14.65 -3.67 -17.76
C LEU A 83 -15.13 -3.98 -16.33
N VAL A 84 -14.33 -3.67 -15.31
CA VAL A 84 -14.59 -4.07 -13.91
C VAL A 84 -14.70 -2.85 -12.98
N ALA A 85 -14.00 -1.75 -13.29
CA ALA A 85 -13.97 -0.57 -12.45
C ALA A 85 -15.22 0.32 -12.65
N GLY A 86 -15.84 0.74 -11.54
CA GLY A 86 -16.99 1.67 -11.55
C GLY A 86 -16.62 3.16 -11.48
N ARG A 87 -15.31 3.49 -11.36
CA ARG A 87 -14.80 4.87 -11.24
C ARG A 87 -13.46 5.01 -11.95
N PHE A 88 -13.32 6.07 -12.76
CA PHE A 88 -12.12 6.34 -13.59
C PHE A 88 -11.34 7.59 -13.20
N TYR A 89 -11.77 8.31 -12.17
CA TYR A 89 -11.12 9.51 -11.68
C TYR A 89 -10.59 9.31 -10.25
N GLY A 90 -9.54 10.07 -9.94
CA GLY A 90 -8.86 10.10 -8.67
C GLY A 90 -8.03 8.85 -8.32
N VAL A 91 -7.29 8.93 -7.23
CA VAL A 91 -6.47 7.81 -6.71
C VAL A 91 -7.34 6.57 -6.53
N SER A 92 -6.99 5.50 -7.24
CA SER A 92 -7.67 4.22 -7.11
C SER A 92 -7.11 3.42 -5.94
N ASN A 93 -7.88 2.46 -5.45
CA ASN A 93 -7.49 1.52 -4.41
C ASN A 93 -6.15 0.82 -4.71
N THR A 94 -5.92 0.43 -5.97
CA THR A 94 -4.65 -0.18 -6.38
C THR A 94 -3.51 0.83 -6.41
N ALA A 95 -3.77 2.05 -6.92
CA ALA A 95 -2.81 3.14 -6.90
C ALA A 95 -2.42 3.57 -5.48
N PHE A 96 -3.38 3.57 -4.56
CA PHE A 96 -3.15 3.80 -3.14
C PHE A 96 -2.22 2.76 -2.55
N ALA A 97 -2.49 1.46 -2.73
CA ALA A 97 -1.65 0.39 -2.16
C ALA A 97 -0.19 0.47 -2.63
N PHE A 98 0.05 0.72 -3.92
CA PHE A 98 1.42 0.93 -4.42
C PHE A 98 2.02 2.27 -3.95
N GLY A 99 1.24 3.35 -4.03
CA GLY A 99 1.71 4.71 -3.79
C GLY A 99 1.99 4.99 -2.31
N ALA A 100 1.09 4.58 -1.42
CA ALA A 100 1.14 4.83 0.02
C ALA A 100 2.37 4.17 0.66
N VAL A 101 2.67 2.91 0.31
CA VAL A 101 3.88 2.22 0.82
C VAL A 101 5.15 2.97 0.40
N GLY A 102 5.26 3.33 -0.89
CA GLY A 102 6.43 4.06 -1.40
C GLY A 102 6.58 5.44 -0.76
N ALA A 103 5.49 6.19 -0.66
CA ALA A 103 5.45 7.51 -0.03
C ALA A 103 5.82 7.43 1.46
N MET A 104 5.32 6.43 2.20
CA MET A 104 5.63 6.23 3.61
C MET A 104 7.08 5.82 3.84
N ILE A 105 7.64 4.93 3.02
CA ILE A 105 9.07 4.56 3.11
C ILE A 105 9.93 5.83 2.96
N ALA A 106 9.66 6.63 1.93
CA ALA A 106 10.38 7.86 1.66
C ALA A 106 10.22 8.90 2.78
N LEU A 107 8.98 9.09 3.25
CA LEU A 107 8.66 10.04 4.31
C LEU A 107 9.35 9.68 5.62
N LEU A 108 9.35 8.41 6.02
CA LEU A 108 9.99 7.94 7.25
C LEU A 108 11.51 8.02 7.18
N ALA A 109 12.10 7.73 6.02
CA ALA A 109 13.53 7.89 5.82
C ALA A 109 13.95 9.37 5.86
N TRP A 110 13.18 10.25 5.22
CA TRP A 110 13.40 11.69 5.27
C TRP A 110 13.23 12.25 6.69
N ALA A 111 12.24 11.73 7.43
CA ALA A 111 12.01 12.10 8.83
C ALA A 111 13.21 11.77 9.72
N ASP A 112 13.82 10.59 9.56
CA ASP A 112 15.00 10.21 10.33
C ASP A 112 16.23 11.06 9.96
N TRP A 113 16.42 11.33 8.67
CA TRP A 113 17.46 12.26 8.21
C TRP A 113 17.27 13.66 8.81
N LEU A 114 16.03 14.17 8.84
CA LEU A 114 15.74 15.50 9.39
C LEU A 114 15.91 15.54 10.91
N LYS A 115 15.60 14.44 11.59
CA LYS A 115 15.82 14.27 13.03
C LYS A 115 17.31 14.27 13.39
N SER A 116 18.15 13.62 12.59
CA SER A 116 19.60 13.54 12.83
C SER A 116 20.34 14.84 12.47
N ARG A 117 19.88 15.58 11.45
CA ARG A 117 20.53 16.82 10.98
C ARG A 117 20.05 18.10 11.66
N TYR A 118 18.77 18.18 12.05
CA TYR A 118 18.18 19.41 12.57
C TYR A 118 17.57 19.21 13.95
N SER A 119 16.34 18.67 14.02
CA SER A 119 15.64 18.47 15.28
C SER A 119 14.44 17.53 15.13
N LEU A 120 14.01 16.96 16.26
CA LEU A 120 12.77 16.17 16.33
C LEU A 120 11.53 16.99 15.91
N ARG A 121 11.48 18.29 16.22
CA ARG A 121 10.34 19.15 15.87
C ARG A 121 10.23 19.33 14.36
N ALA A 122 11.34 19.58 13.68
CA ALA A 122 11.36 19.69 12.22
C ALA A 122 10.89 18.38 11.56
N SER A 123 11.37 17.24 12.08
CA SER A 123 10.97 15.89 11.64
C SER A 123 9.46 15.67 11.79
N LEU A 124 8.89 16.00 12.97
CA LEU A 124 7.44 15.88 13.21
C LEU A 124 6.62 16.80 12.30
N LEU A 125 7.08 18.04 12.08
CA LEU A 125 6.41 18.98 11.18
C LEU A 125 6.43 18.51 9.72
N ALA A 126 7.55 17.97 9.25
CA ALA A 126 7.67 17.44 7.90
C ALA A 126 6.76 16.22 7.68
N VAL A 127 6.76 15.27 8.62
CA VAL A 127 5.87 14.09 8.59
C VAL A 127 4.41 14.52 8.65
N SER A 128 4.06 15.45 9.53
CA SER A 128 2.70 15.96 9.64
C SER A 128 2.25 16.70 8.38
N GLY A 129 3.12 17.54 7.80
CA GLY A 129 2.79 18.32 6.61
C GLY A 129 2.59 17.45 5.37
N VAL A 130 3.58 16.61 5.05
CA VAL A 130 3.48 15.69 3.90
C VAL A 130 2.40 14.63 4.12
N GLY A 131 2.30 14.09 5.34
CA GLY A 131 1.25 13.13 5.68
C GLY A 131 -0.15 13.72 5.52
N LEU A 132 -0.36 14.96 5.97
CA LEU A 132 -1.64 15.65 5.79
C LEU A 132 -1.94 15.89 4.30
N LEU A 133 -0.94 16.27 3.51
CA LEU A 133 -1.10 16.40 2.06
C LEU A 133 -1.50 15.08 1.40
N LEU A 134 -0.88 13.96 1.78
CA LEU A 134 -1.26 12.63 1.27
C LEU A 134 -2.71 12.29 1.62
N VAL A 135 -3.13 12.54 2.87
CA VAL A 135 -4.52 12.34 3.30
C VAL A 135 -5.49 13.23 2.52
N ILE A 136 -5.13 14.48 2.24
CA ILE A 136 -5.97 15.40 1.47
C ILE A 136 -6.08 14.91 0.01
N VAL A 137 -4.97 14.53 -0.62
CA VAL A 137 -4.97 14.01 -1.99
C VAL A 137 -5.86 12.77 -2.11
N ASP A 138 -5.82 11.89 -1.11
CA ASP A 138 -6.55 10.64 -1.09
C ASP A 138 -8.04 10.81 -0.74
N ALA A 139 -8.35 11.66 0.24
CA ALA A 139 -9.72 11.88 0.72
C ALA A 139 -10.49 12.91 -0.11
N ALA A 140 -9.81 13.81 -0.83
CA ALA A 140 -10.48 14.92 -1.52
C ALA A 140 -11.48 14.38 -2.56
N PRO A 141 -12.73 14.86 -2.56
CA PRO A 141 -13.79 14.37 -3.45
C PRO A 141 -13.45 14.48 -4.94
N PHE A 142 -12.58 15.43 -5.30
CA PHE A 142 -12.17 15.70 -6.67
C PHE A 142 -10.88 14.97 -7.09
N LEU A 143 -10.10 14.42 -6.15
CA LEU A 143 -8.74 13.90 -6.40
C LEU A 143 -8.55 12.44 -6.03
N GLY A 144 -9.29 11.91 -5.05
CA GLY A 144 -9.06 10.57 -4.55
C GLY A 144 -10.34 9.86 -4.19
N ALA A 145 -11.23 10.51 -3.42
CA ALA A 145 -12.46 9.92 -2.90
C ALA A 145 -12.27 8.45 -2.43
N ASP A 146 -11.07 8.09 -1.96
CA ASP A 146 -10.74 6.77 -1.41
C ASP A 146 -10.90 6.87 0.11
N PHE A 147 -12.09 6.47 0.55
CA PHE A 147 -12.44 6.44 1.96
C PHE A 147 -11.59 5.42 2.73
N GLY A 148 -11.30 4.27 2.12
CA GLY A 148 -10.55 3.19 2.74
C GLY A 148 -9.09 3.60 2.95
N GLY A 149 -8.49 4.20 1.92
CA GLY A 149 -7.14 4.76 1.96
C GLY A 149 -7.00 5.85 3.03
N ALA A 150 -7.94 6.79 3.10
CA ALA A 150 -7.88 7.88 4.07
C ALA A 150 -8.01 7.37 5.52
N LEU A 151 -8.90 6.40 5.77
CA LEU A 151 -9.00 5.75 7.08
C LEU A 151 -7.76 4.94 7.46
N ALA A 152 -7.01 4.43 6.48
CA ALA A 152 -5.76 3.71 6.70
C ALA A 152 -4.58 4.67 6.94
N LEU A 153 -4.49 5.77 6.18
CA LEU A 153 -3.39 6.74 6.30
C LEU A 153 -3.41 7.49 7.62
N ILE A 154 -4.57 7.96 8.09
CA ILE A 154 -4.63 8.81 9.30
C ILE A 154 -4.04 8.10 10.54
N PRO A 155 -4.46 6.86 10.89
CA PRO A 155 -3.85 6.14 12.01
C PRO A 155 -2.40 5.76 11.75
N THR A 156 -2.03 5.43 10.50
CA THR A 156 -0.66 5.12 10.11
C THR A 156 0.28 6.30 10.36
N LEU A 157 -0.12 7.50 9.97
CA LEU A 157 0.63 8.73 10.24
C LEU A 157 0.72 9.01 11.73
N GLY A 158 -0.37 8.79 12.48
CA GLY A 158 -0.35 8.88 13.94
C GLY A 158 0.67 7.92 14.58
N VAL A 159 0.73 6.68 14.10
CA VAL A 159 1.72 5.69 14.52
C VAL A 159 3.14 6.14 14.21
N ALA A 160 3.37 6.65 13.00
CA ALA A 160 4.66 7.21 12.59
C ALA A 160 5.11 8.32 13.55
N LEU A 161 4.23 9.29 13.85
CA LEU A 161 4.54 10.42 14.74
C LEU A 161 4.83 9.97 16.18
N VAL A 162 4.06 9.02 16.71
CA VAL A 162 4.26 8.47 18.07
C VAL A 162 5.60 7.74 18.16
N LYS A 163 5.92 6.91 17.17
CA LYS A 163 7.18 6.17 17.11
C LYS A 163 8.39 7.08 16.91
N LEU A 164 8.27 8.09 16.05
CA LEU A 164 9.30 9.10 15.81
C LEU A 164 9.65 9.88 17.09
N SER A 165 8.62 10.16 17.90
CA SER A 165 8.73 10.79 19.23
C SER A 165 9.35 9.90 20.31
N GLY A 166 9.72 8.66 19.99
CA GLY A 166 10.31 7.71 20.94
C GLY A 166 9.32 7.11 21.95
N ARG A 167 8.01 7.30 21.75
CA ARG A 167 6.98 6.74 22.63
C ARG A 167 6.63 5.31 22.20
N SER A 168 6.27 4.48 23.18
CA SER A 168 5.78 3.13 22.90
C SER A 168 4.37 3.17 22.33
N LEU A 169 4.12 2.34 21.30
CA LEU A 169 2.77 2.13 20.80
C LEU A 169 1.99 1.35 21.84
N ARG A 170 0.99 2.00 22.42
CA ARG A 170 0.00 1.35 23.28
C ARG A 170 -1.25 1.05 22.43
N PRO A 171 -1.92 -0.08 22.63
CA PRO A 171 -3.14 -0.41 21.89
C PRO A 171 -4.22 0.66 22.04
N ARG A 172 -4.25 1.36 23.19
CA ARG A 172 -5.14 2.52 23.42
C ARG A 172 -4.91 3.66 22.43
N ILE A 173 -3.67 3.90 22.01
CA ILE A 173 -3.33 4.95 21.05
C ILE A 173 -3.83 4.57 19.66
N LEU A 174 -3.69 3.30 19.28
CA LEU A 174 -4.25 2.78 18.02
C LEU A 174 -5.77 2.88 17.99
N ALA A 175 -6.43 2.48 19.09
CA ALA A 175 -7.88 2.61 19.21
C ALA A 175 -8.33 4.08 19.15
N PHE A 176 -7.61 4.99 19.78
CA PHE A 176 -7.90 6.43 19.75
C PHE A 176 -7.71 7.02 18.34
N LEU A 177 -6.61 6.68 17.66
CA LEU A 177 -6.35 7.09 16.28
C LEU A 177 -7.41 6.54 15.32
N GLY A 178 -7.80 5.27 15.49
CA GLY A 178 -8.88 4.65 14.73
C GLY A 178 -10.24 5.30 15.00
N PHE A 179 -10.50 5.73 16.24
CA PHE A 179 -11.73 6.44 16.59
C PHE A 179 -11.76 7.85 15.99
N ILE A 180 -10.62 8.56 15.98
CA ILE A 180 -10.49 9.86 15.31
C ILE A 180 -10.71 9.72 13.81
N SER A 181 -10.06 8.74 13.15
CA SER A 181 -10.22 8.56 11.71
C SER A 181 -11.65 8.19 11.36
N ALA A 182 -12.25 7.22 12.08
CA ALA A 182 -13.64 6.83 11.88
C ALA A 182 -14.59 8.00 12.13
N GLY A 183 -14.43 8.72 13.25
CA GLY A 183 -15.29 9.86 13.60
C GLY A 183 -15.22 11.00 12.60
N LEU A 184 -14.01 11.37 12.15
CA LEU A 184 -13.81 12.42 11.15
C LEU A 184 -14.50 12.05 9.83
N LEU A 185 -14.30 10.82 9.36
CA LEU A 185 -14.83 10.38 8.07
C LEU A 185 -16.33 10.12 8.11
N SER A 186 -16.86 9.56 9.20
CA SER A 186 -18.30 9.46 9.44
C SER A 186 -18.95 10.85 9.51
N GLY A 187 -18.29 11.82 10.16
CA GLY A 187 -18.77 13.20 10.24
C GLY A 187 -18.87 13.85 8.86
N VAL A 188 -17.82 13.71 8.03
CA VAL A 188 -17.84 14.23 6.65
C VAL A 188 -18.91 13.53 5.80
N ALA A 189 -19.03 12.21 5.90
CA ALA A 189 -20.03 11.43 5.16
C ALA A 189 -21.47 11.82 5.54
N ILE A 190 -21.76 11.95 6.84
CA ILE A 190 -23.08 12.36 7.33
C ILE A 190 -23.37 13.81 6.92
N LEU A 191 -22.39 14.71 7.03
CA LEU A 191 -22.56 16.10 6.62
C LEU A 191 -22.86 16.20 5.13
N GLU A 192 -22.15 15.44 4.29
CA GLU A 192 -22.43 15.43 2.85
C GLU A 192 -23.82 14.87 2.55
N TRP A 193 -24.24 13.80 3.23
CA TRP A 193 -25.59 13.25 3.11
C TRP A 193 -26.66 14.28 3.46
N LEU A 194 -26.49 14.99 4.57
CA LEU A 194 -27.44 16.01 5.02
C LEU A 194 -27.50 17.21 4.05
N LEU A 195 -26.37 17.55 3.42
CA LEU A 195 -26.29 18.67 2.49
C LEU A 195 -26.83 18.34 1.08
N ARG A 196 -26.67 17.09 0.61
CA ARG A 196 -26.90 16.73 -0.80
C ARG A 196 -27.96 15.64 -1.00
N GLY A 197 -28.40 14.95 0.05
CA GLY A 197 -29.42 13.91 -0.01
C GLY A 197 -29.10 12.84 -1.05
N GLU A 198 -30.04 12.53 -1.94
CA GLU A 198 -29.89 11.52 -3.00
C GLU A 198 -28.82 11.87 -4.06
N ASN A 199 -28.51 13.15 -4.23
CA ASN A 199 -27.45 13.65 -5.11
C ASN A 199 -26.06 13.60 -4.47
N SER A 200 -25.94 13.00 -3.28
CA SER A 200 -24.67 12.81 -2.59
C SER A 200 -23.72 11.91 -3.39
N THR A 201 -22.42 12.14 -3.22
CA THR A 201 -21.41 11.21 -3.69
C THR A 201 -21.55 9.85 -2.99
N HIS A 202 -20.76 8.87 -3.43
CA HIS A 202 -20.69 7.55 -2.78
C HIS A 202 -20.40 7.66 -1.27
N LEU A 203 -19.66 8.70 -0.85
CA LEU A 203 -19.36 8.99 0.55
C LEU A 203 -20.61 9.42 1.32
N GLY A 204 -21.40 10.36 0.80
CA GLY A 204 -22.64 10.76 1.47
C GLY A 204 -23.68 9.63 1.52
N ARG A 205 -23.77 8.77 0.50
CA ARG A 205 -24.65 7.57 0.58
C ARG A 205 -24.23 6.61 1.69
N PHE A 206 -22.93 6.48 1.93
CA PHE A 206 -22.42 5.72 3.07
C PHE A 206 -22.80 6.39 4.41
N GLY A 207 -22.77 7.72 4.49
CA GLY A 207 -23.30 8.48 5.63
C GLY A 207 -24.77 8.18 5.90
N GLY A 208 -25.60 8.12 4.84
CA GLY A 208 -27.00 7.69 4.93
C GLY A 208 -27.14 6.26 5.49
N GLN A 209 -26.37 5.30 4.98
CA GLN A 209 -26.37 3.91 5.51
C GLN A 209 -25.96 3.81 6.99
N LEU A 210 -25.11 4.74 7.45
CA LEU A 210 -24.72 4.85 8.86
C LEU A 210 -25.90 5.31 9.73
N LEU A 211 -26.67 6.27 9.24
CA LEU A 211 -27.86 6.79 9.92
C LEU A 211 -29.03 5.78 9.89
N ASP A 212 -29.20 5.09 8.78
CA ASP A 212 -30.28 4.12 8.56
C ASP A 212 -30.01 2.74 9.22
N GLY A 213 -28.84 2.56 9.83
CA GLY A 213 -28.45 1.32 10.50
C GLY A 213 -28.17 0.13 9.56
N THR A 214 -28.19 0.34 8.24
CA THR A 214 -27.94 -0.71 7.23
C THR A 214 -26.45 -1.00 6.99
N PHE A 215 -25.57 -0.21 7.60
CA PHE A 215 -24.11 -0.33 7.53
C PHE A 215 -23.57 -1.76 7.79
N LEU A 216 -24.08 -2.46 8.80
CA LEU A 216 -23.66 -3.83 9.12
C LEU A 216 -23.96 -4.81 7.98
N ALA A 217 -25.09 -4.64 7.29
CA ALA A 217 -25.43 -5.46 6.13
C ALA A 217 -24.50 -5.17 4.94
N THR A 218 -24.07 -3.92 4.75
CA THR A 218 -23.08 -3.54 3.74
C THR A 218 -21.71 -4.16 4.04
N ILE A 219 -21.25 -4.13 5.30
CA ILE A 219 -20.00 -4.81 5.70
C ILE A 219 -20.11 -6.32 5.44
N GLY A 220 -21.22 -6.95 5.82
CA GLY A 220 -21.42 -8.38 5.60
C GLY A 220 -21.34 -8.77 4.12
N LYS A 221 -21.89 -7.95 3.21
CA LYS A 221 -21.76 -8.13 1.77
C LYS A 221 -20.30 -8.00 1.30
N LYS A 222 -19.55 -7.02 1.82
CA LYS A 222 -18.12 -6.85 1.50
C LYS A 222 -17.28 -8.04 1.97
N PHE A 223 -17.51 -8.53 3.19
CA PHE A 223 -16.81 -9.70 3.71
C PHE A 223 -17.11 -10.95 2.87
N LYS A 224 -18.36 -11.14 2.46
CA LYS A 224 -18.74 -12.24 1.55
C LYS A 224 -18.06 -12.13 0.19
N ALA A 225 -17.92 -10.92 -0.37
CA ALA A 225 -17.19 -10.70 -1.63
C ALA A 225 -15.68 -10.99 -1.51
N LEU A 226 -15.11 -10.79 -0.32
CA LEU A 226 -13.71 -11.11 0.00
C LEU A 226 -13.44 -12.62 0.05
N VAL A 227 -14.36 -13.37 0.65
CA VAL A 227 -14.22 -14.81 0.85
C VAL A 227 -14.75 -15.61 -0.35
N GLY A 228 -15.73 -15.07 -1.07
CA GLY A 228 -16.40 -15.67 -2.23
C GLY A 228 -15.44 -16.27 -3.26
N PRO A 229 -14.41 -15.56 -3.75
CA PRO A 229 -13.48 -16.11 -4.74
C PRO A 229 -12.70 -17.37 -4.31
N PHE A 230 -12.57 -17.60 -3.01
CA PHE A 230 -11.93 -18.78 -2.41
C PHE A 230 -12.91 -19.91 -2.13
N ILE A 231 -14.22 -19.61 -2.00
CA ILE A 231 -15.27 -20.58 -1.69
C ILE A 231 -16.09 -20.98 -2.92
N ASP A 232 -16.25 -20.09 -3.89
CA ASP A 232 -16.93 -20.37 -5.16
C ASP A 232 -16.11 -21.35 -5.98
N ALA A 233 -16.48 -22.62 -5.86
CA ALA A 233 -15.80 -23.73 -6.49
C ALA A 233 -16.24 -23.97 -7.94
N ASN A 234 -17.33 -23.37 -8.44
CA ASN A 234 -17.93 -23.69 -9.75
C ASN A 234 -17.96 -25.20 -10.07
N GLY A 235 -18.19 -26.05 -9.05
CA GLY A 235 -18.19 -27.52 -9.16
C GLY A 235 -16.79 -28.20 -9.11
N GLN A 236 -15.69 -27.45 -9.08
CA GLN A 236 -14.31 -27.94 -9.02
C GLN A 236 -13.71 -27.78 -7.62
N VAL A 237 -14.10 -28.66 -6.70
CA VAL A 237 -13.60 -28.67 -5.31
C VAL A 237 -12.06 -28.72 -5.24
N GLY A 238 -11.41 -29.42 -6.17
CA GLY A 238 -9.95 -29.47 -6.25
C GLY A 238 -9.30 -28.10 -6.48
N LEU A 239 -9.89 -27.24 -7.32
CA LEU A 239 -9.39 -25.89 -7.57
C LEU A 239 -9.60 -24.98 -6.36
N MET A 240 -10.74 -25.12 -5.67
CA MET A 240 -11.03 -24.41 -4.43
C MET A 240 -9.99 -24.73 -3.34
N VAL A 241 -9.73 -26.02 -3.09
CA VAL A 241 -8.74 -26.48 -2.11
C VAL A 241 -7.34 -25.95 -2.48
N LEU A 242 -6.97 -26.02 -3.76
CA LEU A 242 -5.69 -25.50 -4.22
C LEU A 242 -5.56 -24.00 -3.96
N LYS A 243 -6.57 -23.19 -4.29
CA LYS A 243 -6.58 -21.73 -4.01
C LYS A 243 -6.40 -21.44 -2.52
N ILE A 244 -7.11 -22.16 -1.65
CA ILE A 244 -7.02 -21.99 -0.20
C ILE A 244 -5.63 -22.38 0.31
N VAL A 245 -5.10 -23.52 -0.12
CA VAL A 245 -3.76 -23.98 0.27
C VAL A 245 -2.69 -22.99 -0.17
N VAL A 246 -2.74 -22.52 -1.42
CA VAL A 246 -1.80 -21.52 -1.93
C VAL A 246 -1.91 -20.22 -1.13
N ALA A 247 -3.12 -19.73 -0.87
CA ALA A 247 -3.33 -18.53 -0.06
C ALA A 247 -2.76 -18.69 1.36
N LEU A 248 -3.01 -19.83 2.02
CA LEU A 248 -2.47 -20.12 3.35
C LEU A 248 -0.95 -20.21 3.35
N VAL A 249 -0.34 -20.84 2.35
CA VAL A 249 1.12 -20.92 2.21
C VAL A 249 1.72 -19.53 2.03
N VAL A 250 1.15 -18.71 1.15
CA VAL A 250 1.62 -17.34 0.90
C VAL A 250 1.49 -16.48 2.15
N VAL A 251 0.34 -16.49 2.82
CA VAL A 251 0.12 -15.73 4.07
C VAL A 251 1.07 -16.21 5.16
N SER A 252 1.24 -17.52 5.32
CA SER A 252 2.16 -18.09 6.31
C SER A 252 3.60 -17.66 6.04
N LEU A 253 4.04 -17.68 4.77
CA LEU A 253 5.37 -17.23 4.38
C LEU A 253 5.57 -15.74 4.71
N VAL A 254 4.60 -14.89 4.34
CA VAL A 254 4.64 -13.46 4.64
C VAL A 254 4.74 -13.23 6.14
N VAL A 255 3.91 -13.91 6.95
CA VAL A 255 3.93 -13.80 8.41
C VAL A 255 5.27 -14.25 8.98
N VAL A 256 5.82 -15.37 8.52
CA VAL A 256 7.11 -15.89 8.99
C VAL A 256 8.24 -14.91 8.68
N VAL A 257 8.31 -14.40 7.45
CA VAL A 257 9.32 -13.39 7.04
C VAL A 257 9.16 -12.12 7.86
N TRP A 258 7.93 -11.66 8.07
CA TRP A 258 7.64 -10.44 8.81
C TRP A 258 7.99 -10.56 10.30
N LEU A 259 7.68 -11.70 10.92
CA LEU A 259 8.07 -12.01 12.30
C LEU A 259 9.59 -12.10 12.42
N TRP A 260 10.26 -12.73 11.45
CA TRP A 260 11.72 -12.79 11.43
C TRP A 260 12.34 -11.38 11.37
N LEU A 261 11.88 -10.51 10.46
CA LEU A 261 12.29 -9.11 10.36
C LEU A 261 12.00 -8.32 11.63
N TYR A 262 10.83 -8.53 12.24
CA TYR A 262 10.43 -7.89 13.48
C TYR A 262 11.40 -8.22 14.62
N HIS A 263 11.82 -9.49 14.75
CA HIS A 263 12.81 -9.88 15.73
C HIS A 263 14.22 -9.37 15.37
N ALA A 264 14.60 -9.45 14.09
CA ALA A 264 15.92 -9.04 13.63
C ALA A 264 16.15 -7.53 13.81
N THR A 265 15.16 -6.70 13.48
CA THR A 265 15.26 -5.25 13.64
C THR A 265 15.33 -4.80 15.09
N ARG A 266 14.88 -5.63 16.04
CA ARG A 266 14.94 -5.35 17.49
C ARG A 266 16.25 -5.77 18.16
N ARG A 267 17.18 -6.38 17.42
CA ARG A 267 18.54 -6.66 17.90
C ARG A 267 19.31 -5.37 18.21
N GLN A 268 20.28 -5.46 19.10
CA GLN A 268 21.19 -4.35 19.40
C GLN A 268 22.03 -4.02 18.16
N GLY A 269 22.31 -2.73 17.92
CA GLY A 269 23.10 -2.26 16.77
C GLY A 269 22.34 -2.00 15.47
N VAL A 270 21.03 -2.30 15.40
CA VAL A 270 20.22 -2.01 14.19
C VAL A 270 19.72 -0.56 14.19
N PRO A 271 19.80 0.15 13.03
CA PRO A 271 19.23 1.49 12.89
C PRO A 271 17.75 1.57 13.29
N GLY A 272 17.40 2.60 14.08
CA GLY A 272 16.03 2.81 14.57
C GLY A 272 15.00 3.01 13.46
N VAL A 273 15.43 3.43 12.27
CA VAL A 273 14.58 3.63 11.08
C VAL A 273 13.87 2.36 10.66
N TYR A 274 14.55 1.21 10.72
CA TYR A 274 13.94 -0.06 10.31
C TYR A 274 12.82 -0.50 11.24
N ARG A 275 12.94 -0.22 12.54
CA ARG A 275 11.86 -0.44 13.50
C ARG A 275 10.68 0.49 13.22
N LEU A 276 10.96 1.77 12.96
CA LEU A 276 9.96 2.77 12.63
C LEU A 276 9.19 2.41 11.34
N GLN A 277 9.92 2.02 10.29
CA GLN A 277 9.34 1.60 9.02
C GLN A 277 8.51 0.33 9.17
N LEU A 278 9.03 -0.73 9.79
CA LEU A 278 8.26 -1.97 9.98
C LEU A 278 6.99 -1.74 10.79
N ASP A 279 7.06 -1.06 11.94
CA ASP A 279 5.87 -0.84 12.77
C ASP A 279 4.81 -0.02 12.02
N THR A 280 5.22 1.03 11.31
CA THR A 280 4.31 1.91 10.58
C THR A 280 3.70 1.21 9.35
N LEU A 281 4.52 0.53 8.55
CA LEU A 281 4.06 -0.18 7.35
C LEU A 281 3.22 -1.41 7.71
N THR A 282 3.44 -2.04 8.87
CA THR A 282 2.55 -3.10 9.37
C THR A 282 1.16 -2.55 9.63
N VAL A 283 1.06 -1.39 10.31
CA VAL A 283 -0.25 -0.76 10.57
C VAL A 283 -0.91 -0.35 9.26
N LEU A 284 -0.16 0.24 8.33
CA LEU A 284 -0.67 0.59 7.01
C LEU A 284 -1.27 -0.62 6.30
N LEU A 285 -0.51 -1.71 6.18
CA LEU A 285 -0.94 -2.93 5.50
C LEU A 285 -2.18 -3.55 6.13
N LEU A 286 -2.23 -3.61 7.47
CA LEU A 286 -3.39 -4.16 8.18
C LEU A 286 -4.64 -3.31 7.98
N LEU A 287 -4.51 -1.98 7.98
CA LEU A 287 -5.63 -1.07 7.76
C LEU A 287 -6.06 -1.04 6.30
N GLU A 288 -5.13 -1.10 5.35
CA GLU A 288 -5.39 -1.26 3.92
C GLU A 288 -6.29 -2.48 3.65
N VAL A 289 -5.88 -3.64 4.16
CA VAL A 289 -6.61 -4.90 3.98
C VAL A 289 -7.95 -4.89 4.72
N GLY A 290 -8.00 -4.25 5.90
CA GLY A 290 -9.19 -4.27 6.75
C GLY A 290 -10.27 -3.25 6.37
N LEU A 291 -9.89 -2.10 5.83
CA LEU A 291 -10.79 -0.95 5.63
C LEU A 291 -11.13 -0.71 4.16
N ASN A 292 -10.26 -1.13 3.25
CA ASN A 292 -10.50 -0.95 1.82
C ASN A 292 -11.39 -2.06 1.25
N ASP A 293 -12.18 -1.74 0.22
CA ASP A 293 -13.10 -2.68 -0.43
C ASP A 293 -12.39 -3.83 -1.16
N SER A 294 -11.14 -3.60 -1.56
CA SER A 294 -10.30 -4.52 -2.32
C SER A 294 -9.60 -5.53 -1.40
N GLY A 295 -9.58 -5.24 -0.09
CA GLY A 295 -9.14 -6.14 0.98
C GLY A 295 -7.80 -6.83 0.72
N ALA A 296 -7.79 -8.17 0.66
CA ALA A 296 -6.56 -8.95 0.52
C ALA A 296 -5.78 -8.66 -0.78
N SER A 297 -6.43 -8.18 -1.84
CA SER A 297 -5.73 -7.79 -3.07
C SER A 297 -4.80 -6.59 -2.86
N MET A 298 -5.14 -5.69 -1.93
CA MET A 298 -4.27 -4.57 -1.53
C MET A 298 -2.92 -5.07 -1.03
N ALA A 299 -2.93 -6.10 -0.19
CA ALA A 299 -1.70 -6.65 0.36
C ALA A 299 -0.76 -7.15 -0.74
N VAL A 300 -1.30 -7.75 -1.80
CA VAL A 300 -0.48 -8.21 -2.92
C VAL A 300 0.23 -7.03 -3.59
N TYR A 301 -0.45 -5.91 -3.81
CA TYR A 301 0.14 -4.71 -4.39
C TYR A 301 1.18 -4.07 -3.45
N SER A 302 0.87 -3.93 -2.16
CA SER A 302 1.79 -3.41 -1.15
C SER A 302 3.06 -4.28 -1.02
N LEU A 303 2.93 -5.60 -1.16
CA LEU A 303 4.07 -6.53 -1.12
C LEU A 303 5.10 -6.30 -2.23
N PHE A 304 4.76 -5.69 -3.37
CA PHE A 304 5.72 -5.37 -4.42
C PHE A 304 6.84 -4.43 -3.95
N LEU A 305 6.56 -3.53 -3.00
CA LEU A 305 7.59 -2.69 -2.38
C LEU A 305 8.08 -3.23 -1.05
N LEU A 306 7.23 -3.91 -0.28
CA LEU A 306 7.62 -4.47 1.02
C LEU A 306 8.60 -5.63 0.88
N VAL A 307 8.50 -6.47 -0.16
CA VAL A 307 9.44 -7.58 -0.38
C VAL A 307 10.85 -7.07 -0.72
N PRO A 308 11.06 -6.14 -1.67
CA PRO A 308 12.36 -5.53 -1.87
C PRO A 308 12.91 -4.82 -0.63
N LEU A 309 12.06 -4.13 0.13
CA LEU A 309 12.46 -3.51 1.40
C LEU A 309 12.92 -4.57 2.42
N ALA A 310 12.19 -5.67 2.54
CA ALA A 310 12.55 -6.80 3.38
C ALA A 310 13.89 -7.42 2.99
N CYS A 311 14.13 -7.60 1.67
CA CYS A 311 15.42 -8.05 1.15
C CYS A 311 16.54 -7.08 1.51
N LEU A 312 16.34 -5.77 1.32
CA LEU A 312 17.32 -4.75 1.65
C LEU A 312 17.63 -4.72 3.16
N MET A 313 16.59 -4.76 4.01
CA MET A 313 16.76 -4.90 5.45
C MET A 313 17.55 -6.16 5.80
N SER A 314 17.27 -7.29 5.15
CA SER A 314 17.99 -8.54 5.42
C SER A 314 19.48 -8.49 5.09
N LEU A 315 19.87 -7.69 4.08
CA LEU A 315 21.27 -7.48 3.69
C LEU A 315 22.02 -6.53 4.61
N GLU A 316 21.33 -5.56 5.21
CA GLU A 316 21.93 -4.57 6.10
C GLU A 316 21.88 -4.95 7.59
N LEU A 317 21.08 -5.96 7.95
CA LEU A 317 21.01 -6.45 9.32
C LEU A 317 22.29 -7.23 9.68
N PRO A 318 22.92 -6.93 10.83
CA PRO A 318 24.11 -7.67 11.26
C PRO A 318 23.80 -9.15 11.45
N ALA A 319 24.71 -10.00 11.00
CA ALA A 319 24.65 -11.44 11.22
C ALA A 319 24.48 -11.73 12.72
N LYS A 320 23.72 -12.78 13.05
CA LYS A 320 23.58 -13.22 14.44
C LYS A 320 25.00 -13.50 14.96
N PRO A 321 25.45 -12.92 16.09
CA PRO A 321 26.74 -13.29 16.65
C PRO A 321 26.71 -14.78 16.94
N ASP A 322 27.65 -15.53 16.36
CA ASP A 322 27.81 -16.95 16.63
C ASP A 322 28.13 -17.10 18.12
N THR A 323 27.26 -17.79 18.86
CA THR A 323 27.41 -18.03 20.30
C THR A 323 28.55 -19.01 20.62
N GLU A 324 29.48 -19.27 19.70
CA GLU A 324 30.42 -20.39 19.77
C GLU A 324 31.87 -20.03 20.13
N THR A 325 32.20 -18.74 20.34
CA THR A 325 33.57 -18.32 20.69
C THR A 325 33.73 -17.70 22.08
N ALA A 326 32.79 -17.94 23.01
CA ALA A 326 32.85 -17.41 24.37
C ALA A 326 33.09 -18.47 25.47
N VAL A 327 33.65 -19.64 25.14
CA VAL A 327 34.00 -20.70 26.12
C VAL A 327 35.47 -21.13 26.06
N ALA A 328 36.33 -20.39 25.35
CA ALA A 328 37.76 -20.62 25.42
C ALA A 328 38.46 -19.27 25.64
N ASP A 329 38.58 -18.89 26.91
CA ASP A 329 39.76 -18.26 27.52
C ASP A 329 39.58 -18.18 29.05
#